data_AF-A0A931G1C6-F1
#
_entry.id   AF-A0A931G1C6-F1
#
_cell.length_a   1.000
_cell.length_b   1.000
_cell.length_c   1.000
_cell.angle_alpha   90.00
_cell.angle_beta   90.00
_cell.angle_gamma   90.00
#
_symmetry.space_group_name_H-M   'P 1'
#
loop_
_entity.id
_entity.type
_entity.pdbx_description
1 polymer ?
#
loop_
_entity_poly.entity_id
_entity_poly.type
_entity_poly.pdbx_seq_one_letter_code
_entity_poly.pdbx_strand_id
1 'polypeptide(L)'
;MHFTDRPAREVVAELLADTGLTHRDLSWMSGGLPGAEAEPVARSVAEATLYLTGDPDGTVDSDGRRVRHGDRTVVIGADTLLDASQWQKLARRCARQAAGLILTYRERRPTSQEYAQVVRLLDRAVEYATEVTRLVPEGAEAVPVRALWTAGGLRAWRERPEDFRVPRMVRELARHRQARTEFTAVFGPPAAERTPATVPPLARSGYDASMFLDFRGCRCGGRLVAVAEHTDDQAVLTVKARCARRSWHRYRFQFTTVPGTPDAPHWEMSDRRQPSHLVDPGEWLVAAGSFAGGEPRLRAMNLKLAASCVEEAMLFVPPGADAIPADEVRGRRGRELYDADPARFRWPDLLAARDEYLAASGAEDPLPAVHPLPARSVNEALLFINLHRCVCGTVEFRRSRHETEAGLHYGGMCLTCRRDRAFVFTVPPDDSDPEPMGFGFSLPGDGPSALLDAGEFWAAGEGYEEAAAGAEKTARDDDTWKQVLAALASSVAVCDELLAVLPEGAADIPDEEFRTPAGRTLRRRHPEVFTRAHLTAERDRRRQRLDDFLTD
;
A
#
# COMPACT_ATOMS: atom_id res chain seq x y z
N MET A 1 10.20 -13.72 19.53
CA MET A 1 9.48 -12.53 19.01
C MET A 1 8.39 -12.19 20.01
N HIS A 2 8.34 -10.97 20.54
CA HIS A 2 7.32 -10.56 21.51
C HIS A 2 6.17 -9.90 20.76
N PHE A 3 4.95 -10.44 20.86
CA PHE A 3 3.75 -9.84 20.23
C PHE A 3 3.26 -8.59 20.96
N THR A 4 3.87 -8.24 22.10
CA THR A 4 3.39 -7.21 23.04
C THR A 4 3.38 -5.79 22.47
N ASP A 5 4.15 -5.51 21.41
CA ASP A 5 4.32 -4.14 20.87
C ASP A 5 3.72 -3.95 19.46
N ARG A 6 3.00 -4.94 18.91
CA ARG A 6 2.55 -4.90 17.50
C ARG A 6 1.07 -4.55 17.33
N PRO A 7 0.70 -3.80 16.29
CA PRO A 7 -0.71 -3.56 15.93
C PRO A 7 -1.46 -4.85 15.59
N ALA A 8 -2.69 -4.98 16.07
CA ALA A 8 -3.57 -6.15 15.84
C ALA A 8 -3.68 -6.57 14.36
N ARG A 9 -3.77 -5.60 13.45
CA ARG A 9 -3.85 -5.82 11.99
C ARG A 9 -2.66 -6.59 11.43
N GLU A 10 -1.46 -6.34 11.96
CA GLU A 10 -0.24 -6.98 11.49
C GLU A 10 -0.18 -8.44 11.97
N VAL A 11 -0.63 -8.69 13.20
CA VAL A 11 -0.73 -10.03 13.76
C VAL A 11 -1.71 -10.88 12.93
N VAL A 12 -2.86 -10.31 12.53
CA VAL A 12 -3.86 -11.01 11.70
C VAL A 12 -3.34 -11.30 10.29
N ALA A 13 -2.70 -10.32 9.63
CA ALA A 13 -2.12 -10.50 8.30
C ALA A 13 -1.00 -11.57 8.29
N GLU A 14 -0.16 -11.58 9.30
CA GLU A 14 0.90 -12.58 9.48
C GLU A 14 0.34 -13.97 9.79
N LEU A 15 -0.69 -14.06 10.65
CA LEU A 15 -1.41 -15.31 10.90
C LEU A 15 -1.98 -15.90 9.61
N LEU A 16 -2.58 -15.09 8.73
CA LEU A 16 -3.11 -15.53 7.45
C LEU A 16 -2.00 -16.01 6.49
N ALA A 17 -0.93 -15.23 6.35
CA ALA A 17 0.18 -15.54 5.45
C ALA A 17 0.94 -16.82 5.85
N ASP A 18 1.20 -17.01 7.15
CA ASP A 18 2.09 -18.08 7.63
C ASP A 18 1.42 -19.44 7.76
N THR A 19 0.12 -19.48 8.01
CA THR A 19 -0.62 -20.72 8.29
C THR A 19 -1.37 -21.26 7.07
N GLY A 20 -1.39 -20.48 5.98
CA GLY A 20 -2.25 -20.71 4.81
C GLY A 20 -3.73 -20.71 5.19
N LEU A 21 -4.10 -19.95 6.22
CA LEU A 21 -5.50 -19.73 6.58
C LEU A 21 -6.12 -18.78 5.55
N THR A 22 -7.32 -19.12 5.11
CA THR A 22 -8.15 -18.22 4.31
C THR A 22 -8.99 -17.35 5.23
N HIS A 23 -9.49 -16.21 4.74
CA HIS A 23 -10.50 -15.41 5.47
C HIS A 23 -11.71 -16.27 5.91
N ARG A 24 -12.04 -17.30 5.12
CA ARG A 24 -13.09 -18.29 5.44
C ARG A 24 -12.77 -19.14 6.66
N ASP A 25 -11.50 -19.48 6.88
CA ASP A 25 -11.06 -20.23 8.06
C ASP A 25 -11.10 -19.36 9.34
N LEU A 26 -10.83 -18.06 9.23
CA LEU A 26 -11.00 -17.10 10.34
C LEU A 26 -12.48 -16.89 10.72
N SER A 27 -13.37 -16.79 9.73
CA SER A 27 -14.83 -16.68 9.94
C SER A 27 -15.42 -17.92 10.63
N TRP A 28 -14.88 -19.11 10.37
CA TRP A 28 -15.26 -20.32 11.10
C TRP A 28 -14.75 -20.30 12.56
N MET A 29 -13.58 -19.70 12.81
CA MET A 29 -13.00 -19.57 14.17
C MET A 29 -13.69 -18.51 15.04
N SER A 30 -14.37 -17.52 14.45
CA SER A 30 -15.18 -16.52 15.15
C SER A 30 -16.62 -16.95 15.42
N GLY A 31 -17.02 -18.17 15.05
CA GLY A 31 -18.34 -18.72 15.40
C GLY A 31 -19.47 -18.45 14.40
N GLY A 32 -19.17 -18.05 13.15
CA GLY A 32 -20.15 -18.04 12.07
C GLY A 32 -21.06 -16.82 11.99
N LEU A 33 -20.57 -15.61 12.29
CA LEU A 33 -21.23 -14.37 11.90
C LEU A 33 -20.99 -14.12 10.39
N PRO A 34 -22.03 -14.01 9.54
CA PRO A 34 -21.85 -13.68 8.13
C PRO A 34 -21.54 -12.19 7.98
N GLY A 35 -20.45 -11.85 7.28
CA GLY A 35 -20.25 -10.51 6.71
C GLY A 35 -19.22 -9.56 7.35
N ALA A 36 -18.38 -10.00 8.29
CA ALA A 36 -17.34 -9.09 8.83
C ALA A 36 -16.11 -9.03 7.92
N GLU A 37 -15.96 -7.93 7.18
CA GLU A 37 -14.66 -7.49 6.63
C GLU A 37 -13.70 -7.13 7.78
N ALA A 38 -12.39 -7.12 7.54
CA ALA A 38 -11.36 -7.24 8.57
C ALA A 38 -11.14 -6.01 9.49
N GLU A 39 -12.01 -5.01 9.47
CA GLU A 39 -11.84 -3.76 10.21
C GLU A 39 -12.43 -3.72 11.64
N PRO A 40 -13.45 -4.52 12.04
CA PRO A 40 -13.97 -4.47 13.39
C PRO A 40 -13.47 -5.61 14.27
N VAL A 41 -12.38 -6.34 13.98
CA VAL A 41 -12.01 -7.47 14.88
C VAL A 41 -11.54 -6.97 16.26
N ALA A 42 -10.78 -5.88 16.34
CA ALA A 42 -10.37 -5.30 17.62
C ALA A 42 -11.54 -4.56 18.33
N ARG A 43 -12.34 -3.80 17.57
CA ARG A 43 -13.52 -3.09 18.07
C ARG A 43 -14.63 -4.08 18.49
N SER A 44 -14.91 -5.11 17.71
CA SER A 44 -15.84 -6.20 18.08
C SER A 44 -15.34 -7.08 19.21
N VAL A 45 -14.02 -7.20 19.48
CA VAL A 45 -13.54 -7.90 20.69
C VAL A 45 -13.76 -7.03 21.94
N ALA A 46 -13.56 -5.71 21.84
CA ALA A 46 -13.87 -4.76 22.91
C ALA A 46 -15.39 -4.62 23.14
N GLU A 47 -16.19 -4.53 22.07
CA GLU A 47 -17.66 -4.48 22.10
C GLU A 47 -18.28 -5.82 22.50
N ALA A 48 -17.72 -6.97 22.08
CA ALA A 48 -18.16 -8.28 22.58
C ALA A 48 -17.83 -8.47 24.06
N THR A 49 -16.75 -7.86 24.55
CA THR A 49 -16.43 -7.86 25.99
C THR A 49 -17.46 -7.05 26.78
N LEU A 50 -17.89 -5.89 26.27
CA LEU A 50 -18.97 -5.07 26.85
C LEU A 50 -20.34 -5.77 26.79
N TYR A 51 -20.64 -6.44 25.67
CA TYR A 51 -21.89 -7.18 25.48
C TYR A 51 -22.00 -8.41 26.39
N LEU A 52 -20.90 -9.13 26.64
CA LEU A 52 -20.88 -10.31 27.50
C LEU A 52 -20.90 -9.98 29.01
N THR A 53 -20.53 -8.76 29.41
CA THR A 53 -20.61 -8.31 30.82
C THR A 53 -21.96 -7.67 31.17
N GLY A 54 -22.78 -7.32 30.17
CA GLY A 54 -24.14 -6.80 30.37
C GLY A 54 -24.20 -5.39 30.96
N ASP A 55 -23.13 -4.60 30.81
CA ASP A 55 -23.01 -3.25 31.36
C ASP A 55 -22.97 -2.23 30.20
N PRO A 56 -24.02 -1.40 30.03
CA PRO A 56 -24.12 -0.45 28.92
C PRO A 56 -23.19 0.76 29.04
N ASP A 57 -22.54 0.99 30.19
CA ASP A 57 -21.81 2.23 30.49
C ASP A 57 -20.26 2.12 30.38
N GLY A 58 -19.74 0.99 29.89
CA GLY A 58 -18.30 0.81 29.75
C GLY A 58 -17.69 1.61 28.59
N THR A 59 -16.45 2.08 28.76
CA THR A 59 -15.74 2.91 27.76
C THR A 59 -14.46 2.24 27.26
N VAL A 60 -14.17 2.40 25.97
CA VAL A 60 -12.93 1.94 25.32
C VAL A 60 -12.04 3.15 25.09
N ASP A 61 -10.74 3.04 25.40
CA ASP A 61 -9.80 4.13 25.12
C ASP A 61 -9.59 4.35 23.60
N SER A 62 -9.04 5.52 23.26
CA SER A 62 -8.77 5.95 21.87
C SER A 62 -7.93 4.97 21.07
N ASP A 63 -7.15 4.15 21.76
CA ASP A 63 -6.14 3.26 21.19
C ASP A 63 -6.71 1.84 21.00
N GLY A 64 -7.94 1.57 21.48
CA GLY A 64 -8.58 0.26 21.47
C GLY A 64 -7.92 -0.77 22.39
N ARG A 65 -7.08 -0.31 23.32
CA ARG A 65 -6.19 -1.14 24.15
C ARG A 65 -6.68 -1.26 25.58
N ARG A 66 -7.62 -0.43 26.05
CA ARG A 66 -8.15 -0.55 27.42
C ARG A 66 -9.66 -0.41 27.44
N VAL A 67 -10.32 -1.35 28.10
CA VAL A 67 -11.75 -1.29 28.40
C VAL A 67 -11.92 -1.01 29.88
N ARG A 68 -12.64 0.05 30.21
CA ARG A 68 -12.92 0.46 31.59
C ARG A 68 -14.36 0.05 31.96
N HIS A 69 -14.49 -0.68 33.06
CA HIS A 69 -15.75 -1.20 33.59
C HIS A 69 -15.81 -0.93 35.10
N GLY A 70 -16.56 0.10 35.50
CA GLY A 70 -16.50 0.67 36.84
C GLY A 70 -15.08 1.09 37.22
N ASP A 71 -14.62 0.67 38.40
CA ASP A 71 -13.29 0.90 38.94
C ASP A 71 -12.21 -0.08 38.40
N ARG A 72 -12.56 -0.92 37.40
CA ARG A 72 -11.63 -1.87 36.75
C ARG A 72 -11.23 -1.41 35.35
N THR A 73 -9.97 -1.62 35.00
CA THR A 73 -9.43 -1.39 33.64
C THR A 73 -8.83 -2.70 33.13
N VAL A 74 -9.28 -3.17 31.97
CA VAL A 74 -8.76 -4.36 31.29
C VAL A 74 -7.90 -3.90 30.11
N VAL A 75 -6.64 -4.29 30.08
CA VAL A 75 -5.74 -3.99 28.96
C VAL A 75 -5.84 -5.11 27.93
N ILE A 76 -6.28 -4.78 26.71
CA ILE A 76 -6.32 -5.60 25.51
C ILE A 76 -4.92 -5.55 24.87
N GLY A 77 -4.08 -6.54 25.15
CA GLY A 77 -2.83 -6.75 24.41
C GLY A 77 -3.05 -7.62 23.16
N ALA A 78 -2.05 -7.77 22.29
CA ALA A 78 -2.16 -8.66 21.10
C ALA A 78 -2.48 -10.13 21.46
N ASP A 79 -2.27 -10.51 22.71
CA ASP A 79 -2.63 -11.75 23.38
C ASP A 79 -4.13 -11.93 23.66
N THR A 80 -4.97 -10.90 23.44
CA THR A 80 -6.43 -10.99 23.66
C THR A 80 -7.25 -11.18 22.38
N LEU A 81 -6.64 -11.21 21.19
CA LEU A 81 -7.35 -11.46 19.93
C LEU A 81 -7.74 -12.92 19.73
N LEU A 82 -6.98 -13.83 20.32
CA LEU A 82 -7.23 -15.26 20.26
C LEU A 82 -7.37 -15.81 21.67
N ASP A 83 -8.41 -16.62 21.89
CA ASP A 83 -8.57 -17.35 23.13
C ASP A 83 -7.61 -18.56 23.20
N ALA A 84 -7.48 -19.16 24.38
CA ALA A 84 -6.56 -20.27 24.59
C ALA A 84 -6.83 -21.47 23.66
N SER A 85 -8.08 -21.68 23.23
CA SER A 85 -8.42 -22.77 22.31
C SER A 85 -7.93 -22.50 20.89
N GLN A 86 -7.97 -21.24 20.45
CA GLN A 86 -7.55 -20.84 19.12
C GLN A 86 -6.02 -20.94 19.00
N TRP A 87 -5.27 -20.45 19.98
CA TRP A 87 -3.83 -20.66 20.06
C TRP A 87 -3.45 -22.15 20.03
N GLN A 88 -4.15 -22.99 20.80
CA GLN A 88 -3.90 -24.44 20.80
C GLN A 88 -4.20 -25.10 19.43
N LYS A 89 -5.27 -24.67 18.74
CA LYS A 89 -5.59 -25.15 17.40
C LYS A 89 -4.51 -24.78 16.38
N LEU A 90 -3.98 -23.55 16.44
CA LEU A 90 -2.89 -23.10 15.57
C LEU A 90 -1.62 -23.91 15.79
N ALA A 91 -1.21 -24.10 17.06
CA ALA A 91 -0.05 -24.92 17.42
C ALA A 91 -0.16 -26.35 16.82
N ARG A 92 -1.32 -26.99 17.01
CA ARG A 92 -1.61 -28.34 16.48
C ARG A 92 -1.64 -28.40 14.95
N ARG A 93 -2.08 -27.33 14.28
CA ARG A 93 -2.10 -27.26 12.81
C ARG A 93 -0.68 -27.18 12.26
N CYS A 94 0.14 -26.26 12.74
CA CYS A 94 1.54 -26.13 12.33
C CYS A 94 2.32 -27.43 12.59
N ALA A 95 2.13 -28.04 13.77
CA ALA A 95 2.77 -29.31 14.10
C ALA A 95 2.35 -30.46 13.16
N ARG A 96 1.07 -30.56 12.79
CA ARG A 96 0.59 -31.57 11.82
C ARG A 96 1.13 -31.33 10.42
N GLN A 97 1.19 -30.08 9.96
CA GLN A 97 1.76 -29.75 8.66
C GLN A 97 3.26 -30.08 8.60
N ALA A 98 4.01 -29.71 9.65
CA ALA A 98 5.41 -30.08 9.78
C ALA A 98 5.59 -31.60 9.77
N ALA A 99 4.80 -32.34 10.55
CA ALA A 99 4.87 -33.81 10.57
C ALA A 99 4.59 -34.43 9.19
N GLY A 100 3.60 -33.91 8.45
CA GLY A 100 3.31 -34.34 7.08
C GLY A 100 4.51 -34.16 6.14
N LEU A 101 5.17 -33.00 6.20
CA LEU A 101 6.39 -32.73 5.42
C LEU A 101 7.56 -33.61 5.86
N ILE A 102 7.77 -33.80 7.16
CA ILE A 102 8.84 -34.66 7.69
C ILE A 102 8.70 -36.10 7.18
N LEU A 103 7.46 -36.61 7.09
CA LEU A 103 7.21 -37.95 6.55
C LEU A 103 7.61 -38.07 5.08
N THR A 104 7.41 -37.03 4.26
CA THR A 104 7.84 -37.06 2.84
C THR A 104 9.35 -36.97 2.68
N TYR A 105 10.09 -36.52 3.70
CA TYR A 105 11.55 -36.44 3.71
C TYR A 105 12.25 -37.64 4.35
N ARG A 106 11.52 -38.70 4.72
CA ARG A 106 12.15 -39.93 5.23
C ARG A 106 13.04 -40.62 4.20
N GLU A 107 12.68 -40.51 2.93
CA GLU A 107 13.34 -41.20 1.82
C GLU A 107 14.31 -40.31 1.04
N ARG A 108 14.32 -39.00 1.31
CA ARG A 108 15.20 -38.03 0.65
C ARG A 108 15.53 -36.85 1.54
N ARG A 109 16.68 -36.21 1.33
CA ARG A 109 16.96 -34.94 1.99
C ARG A 109 16.00 -33.83 1.49
N PRO A 110 15.50 -32.95 2.36
CA PRO A 110 14.77 -31.77 1.95
C PRO A 110 15.70 -30.80 1.22
N THR A 111 15.15 -30.05 0.26
CA THR A 111 15.83 -28.87 -0.30
C THR A 111 15.95 -27.78 0.75
N SER A 112 16.77 -26.75 0.52
CA SER A 112 16.92 -25.64 1.48
C SER A 112 15.60 -24.92 1.78
N GLN A 113 14.72 -24.80 0.79
CA GLN A 113 13.39 -24.18 0.96
C GLN A 113 12.46 -25.05 1.80
N GLU A 114 12.43 -26.36 1.51
CA GLU A 114 11.64 -27.34 2.25
C GLU A 114 12.10 -27.46 3.71
N TYR A 115 13.40 -27.47 3.95
CA TYR A 115 13.98 -27.45 5.29
C TYR A 115 13.54 -26.20 6.06
N ALA A 116 13.69 -25.02 5.45
CA ALA A 116 13.30 -23.76 6.07
C ALA A 116 11.79 -23.72 6.38
N GLN A 117 10.95 -24.28 5.50
CA GLN A 117 9.52 -24.36 5.73
C GLN A 117 9.18 -25.24 6.93
N VAL A 118 9.78 -26.42 7.08
CA VAL A 118 9.55 -27.29 8.25
C VAL A 118 10.01 -26.62 9.53
N VAL A 119 11.19 -25.99 9.54
CA VAL A 119 11.70 -25.27 10.71
C VAL A 119 10.74 -24.16 11.12
N ARG A 120 10.28 -23.33 10.17
CA ARG A 120 9.29 -22.28 10.45
C ARG A 120 8.01 -22.85 11.07
N LEU A 121 7.46 -23.93 10.53
CA LEU A 121 6.25 -24.56 11.08
C LEU A 121 6.45 -25.10 12.50
N LEU A 122 7.61 -25.71 12.79
CA LEU A 122 7.92 -26.22 14.12
C LEU A 122 8.16 -25.09 15.13
N ASP A 123 8.86 -24.03 14.74
CA ASP A 123 9.08 -22.85 15.58
C ASP A 123 7.74 -22.16 15.90
N ARG A 124 6.85 -21.99 14.91
CA ARG A 124 5.49 -21.47 15.12
C ARG A 124 4.65 -22.35 16.05
N ALA A 125 4.74 -23.68 15.93
CA ALA A 125 4.05 -24.58 16.85
C ALA A 125 4.53 -24.40 18.31
N VAL A 126 5.84 -24.16 18.51
CA VAL A 126 6.40 -23.86 19.84
C VAL A 126 5.93 -22.51 20.35
N GLU A 127 5.94 -21.47 19.51
CA GLU A 127 5.47 -20.13 19.87
C GLU A 127 4.00 -20.16 20.29
N TYR A 128 3.11 -20.69 19.46
CA TYR A 128 1.67 -20.74 19.76
C TYR A 128 1.37 -21.59 21.00
N ALA A 129 2.06 -22.71 21.20
CA ALA A 129 1.90 -23.50 22.43
C ALA A 129 2.39 -22.74 23.68
N THR A 130 3.40 -21.87 23.54
CA THR A 130 3.91 -21.01 24.63
C THR A 130 2.90 -19.93 24.98
N GLU A 131 2.22 -19.33 24.00
CA GLU A 131 1.16 -18.35 24.27
C GLU A 131 0.02 -18.95 25.09
N VAL A 132 -0.44 -20.18 24.79
CA VAL A 132 -1.46 -20.85 25.61
C VAL A 132 -1.02 -20.97 27.08
N THR A 133 0.25 -21.30 27.33
CA THR A 133 0.76 -21.45 28.70
C THR A 133 0.85 -20.13 29.46
N ARG A 134 1.01 -19.00 28.76
CA ARG A 134 1.02 -17.66 29.38
C ARG A 134 -0.35 -17.22 29.88
N LEU A 135 -1.43 -17.77 29.28
CA LEU A 135 -2.81 -17.52 29.72
C LEU A 135 -3.18 -18.24 31.03
N VAL A 136 -2.27 -19.06 31.57
CA VAL A 136 -2.46 -19.76 32.84
C VAL A 136 -1.91 -18.91 33.98
N PRO A 137 -2.74 -18.49 34.95
CA PRO A 137 -2.25 -17.81 36.14
C PRO A 137 -1.24 -18.64 36.92
N GLU A 138 -0.29 -17.98 37.58
CA GLU A 138 0.68 -18.67 38.43
C GLU A 138 -0.03 -19.54 39.50
N GLY A 139 0.39 -20.80 39.62
CA GLY A 139 -0.21 -21.78 40.53
C GLY A 139 -1.51 -22.44 40.05
N ALA A 140 -2.09 -22.03 38.92
CA ALA A 140 -3.28 -22.69 38.38
C ALA A 140 -2.94 -24.03 37.69
N GLU A 141 -3.81 -25.04 37.85
CA GLU A 141 -3.61 -26.36 37.23
C GLU A 141 -4.15 -26.46 35.79
N ALA A 142 -4.92 -25.46 35.34
CA ALA A 142 -5.54 -25.39 34.03
C ALA A 142 -5.75 -23.95 33.56
N VAL A 143 -5.95 -23.77 32.25
CA VAL A 143 -6.40 -22.50 31.68
C VAL A 143 -7.75 -22.12 32.31
N PRO A 144 -7.89 -20.90 32.88
CA PRO A 144 -9.17 -20.49 33.46
C PRO A 144 -10.21 -20.31 32.35
N VAL A 145 -11.47 -20.69 32.60
CA VAL A 145 -12.56 -20.61 31.59
C VAL A 145 -12.71 -19.22 30.97
N ARG A 146 -12.41 -18.15 31.72
CA ARG A 146 -12.42 -16.77 31.22
C ARG A 146 -11.41 -16.49 30.08
N ALA A 147 -10.35 -17.29 29.96
CA ALA A 147 -9.40 -17.22 28.85
C ALA A 147 -9.86 -18.01 27.60
N LEU A 148 -11.10 -18.54 27.63
CA LEU A 148 -11.77 -19.24 26.55
C LEU A 148 -13.05 -18.48 26.20
N TRP A 149 -12.92 -17.22 25.78
CA TRP A 149 -14.04 -16.30 25.63
C TRP A 149 -14.83 -16.49 24.31
N THR A 150 -14.30 -17.25 23.33
CA THR A 150 -15.06 -17.56 22.12
C THR A 150 -16.02 -18.73 22.35
N ALA A 151 -17.15 -18.73 21.62
CA ALA A 151 -18.09 -19.86 21.64
C ALA A 151 -17.42 -21.19 21.24
N GLY A 152 -16.47 -21.13 20.29
CA GLY A 152 -15.67 -22.28 19.86
C GLY A 152 -14.71 -22.78 20.95
N GLY A 153 -14.12 -21.87 21.75
CA GLY A 153 -13.23 -22.22 22.86
C GLY A 153 -13.97 -22.80 24.05
N LEU A 154 -15.09 -22.22 24.44
CA LEU A 154 -15.97 -22.79 25.48
C LEU A 154 -16.45 -24.20 25.10
N ARG A 155 -16.83 -24.40 23.84
CA ARG A 155 -17.21 -25.73 23.34
C ARG A 155 -16.06 -26.72 23.44
N ALA A 156 -14.88 -26.35 22.93
CA ALA A 156 -13.70 -27.22 22.99
C ALA A 156 -13.32 -27.60 24.42
N TRP A 157 -13.43 -26.66 25.37
CA TRP A 157 -13.17 -26.91 26.78
C TRP A 157 -14.20 -27.84 27.43
N ARG A 158 -15.50 -27.69 27.10
CA ARG A 158 -16.54 -28.59 27.59
C ARG A 158 -16.36 -30.02 27.07
N GLU A 159 -15.96 -30.15 25.81
CA GLU A 159 -15.76 -31.46 25.17
C GLU A 159 -14.48 -32.14 25.66
N ARG A 160 -13.40 -31.39 25.89
CA ARG A 160 -12.06 -31.90 26.23
C ARG A 160 -11.34 -31.00 27.24
N PRO A 161 -11.81 -30.92 28.51
CA PRO A 161 -11.21 -30.04 29.52
C PRO A 161 -9.76 -30.41 29.84
N GLU A 162 -9.37 -31.68 29.66
CA GLU A 162 -8.00 -32.18 29.86
C GLU A 162 -6.97 -31.57 28.89
N ASP A 163 -7.40 -31.14 27.70
CA ASP A 163 -6.53 -30.46 26.73
C ASP A 163 -6.04 -29.10 27.23
N PHE A 164 -6.73 -28.51 28.21
CA PHE A 164 -6.43 -27.21 28.80
C PHE A 164 -5.75 -27.30 30.18
N ARG A 165 -5.36 -28.50 30.62
CA ARG A 165 -4.60 -28.70 31.86
C ARG A 165 -3.12 -28.41 31.65
N VAL A 166 -2.47 -27.76 32.61
CA VAL A 166 -1.04 -27.39 32.54
C VAL A 166 -0.14 -28.57 32.23
N PRO A 167 -0.25 -29.74 32.91
CA PRO A 167 0.59 -30.89 32.59
C PRO A 167 0.46 -31.38 31.13
N ARG A 168 -0.73 -31.22 30.53
CA ARG A 168 -0.98 -31.59 29.13
C ARG A 168 -0.33 -30.60 28.17
N MET A 169 -0.49 -29.30 28.41
CA MET A 169 0.09 -28.24 27.58
C MET A 169 1.62 -28.22 27.63
N VAL A 170 2.22 -28.39 28.82
CA VAL A 170 3.68 -28.51 28.99
C VAL A 170 4.22 -29.70 28.21
N ARG A 171 3.52 -30.86 28.26
CA ARG A 171 3.90 -32.04 27.47
C ARG A 171 3.78 -31.79 25.96
N GLU A 172 2.79 -31.03 25.53
CA GLU A 172 2.61 -30.66 24.12
C GLU A 172 3.72 -29.72 23.64
N LEU A 173 4.04 -28.66 24.40
CA LEU A 173 5.15 -27.76 24.14
C LEU A 173 6.50 -28.49 24.09
N ALA A 174 6.75 -29.41 25.04
CA ALA A 174 7.96 -30.22 25.06
C ALA A 174 8.07 -31.10 23.79
N ARG A 175 6.97 -31.72 23.35
CA ARG A 175 6.94 -32.49 22.10
C ARG A 175 7.28 -31.64 20.88
N HIS A 176 6.78 -30.40 20.78
CA HIS A 176 7.11 -29.52 19.66
C HIS A 176 8.59 -29.11 19.66
N ARG A 177 9.15 -28.76 20.82
CA ARG A 177 10.59 -28.45 20.96
C ARG A 177 11.48 -29.64 20.63
N GLN A 178 11.08 -30.84 21.05
CA GLN A 178 11.77 -32.08 20.73
C GLN A 178 11.74 -32.34 19.21
N ALA A 179 10.58 -32.26 18.58
CA ALA A 179 10.45 -32.46 17.13
C ALA A 179 11.34 -31.49 16.32
N ARG A 180 11.41 -30.22 16.75
CA ARG A 180 12.30 -29.20 16.17
C ARG A 180 13.77 -29.58 16.27
N THR A 181 14.17 -30.05 17.45
CA THR A 181 15.54 -30.48 17.74
C THR A 181 15.92 -31.72 16.92
N GLU A 182 15.05 -32.74 16.91
CA GLU A 182 15.24 -33.97 16.13
C GLU A 182 15.32 -33.70 14.64
N PHE A 183 14.43 -32.88 14.08
CA PHE A 183 14.46 -32.52 12.66
C PHE A 183 15.79 -31.84 12.28
N THR A 184 16.23 -30.88 13.10
CA THR A 184 17.51 -30.17 12.89
C THR A 184 18.69 -31.13 13.01
N ALA A 185 18.66 -32.07 13.96
CA ALA A 185 19.72 -33.05 14.16
C ALA A 185 19.83 -34.06 12.99
N VAL A 186 18.70 -34.50 12.43
CA VAL A 186 18.67 -35.48 11.33
C VAL A 186 19.13 -34.86 10.01
N PHE A 187 18.63 -33.67 9.67
CA PHE A 187 18.88 -33.10 8.34
C PHE A 187 20.03 -32.08 8.32
N GLY A 188 20.35 -31.47 9.47
CA GLY A 188 21.27 -30.34 9.58
C GLY A 188 20.74 -29.10 8.83
N PRO A 189 21.25 -27.89 9.12
CA PRO A 189 21.06 -26.79 8.18
C PRO A 189 21.62 -27.23 6.82
N PRO A 190 20.90 -26.98 5.70
CA PRO A 190 21.43 -27.30 4.38
C PRO A 190 22.81 -26.66 4.26
N ALA A 191 23.80 -27.41 3.77
CA ALA A 191 25.16 -26.92 3.61
C ALA A 191 25.07 -25.56 2.92
N ALA A 192 25.37 -24.50 3.66
CA ALA A 192 25.26 -23.15 3.14
C ALA A 192 26.05 -23.14 1.83
N GLU A 193 25.38 -22.88 0.71
CA GLU A 193 26.07 -22.58 -0.54
C GLU A 193 27.01 -21.43 -0.21
N ARG A 194 28.28 -21.75 0.01
CA ARG A 194 29.34 -20.81 0.36
C ARG A 194 29.51 -19.90 -0.85
N THR A 195 28.68 -18.89 -0.90
CA THR A 195 28.92 -17.72 -1.73
C THR A 195 30.09 -17.02 -1.04
N PRO A 196 31.25 -16.82 -1.71
CA PRO A 196 32.37 -16.13 -1.09
C PRO A 196 31.89 -14.80 -0.51
N ALA A 197 32.34 -14.49 0.70
CA ALA A 197 31.94 -13.32 1.47
C ALA A 197 32.47 -12.03 0.82
N THR A 198 31.88 -11.61 -0.29
CA THR A 198 31.97 -10.23 -0.78
C THR A 198 30.78 -9.47 -0.24
N VAL A 199 31.02 -8.29 0.34
CA VAL A 199 29.97 -7.34 0.72
C VAL A 199 29.03 -7.19 -0.48
N PRO A 200 27.72 -7.48 -0.35
CA PRO A 200 26.80 -7.35 -1.47
C PRO A 200 26.80 -5.90 -1.95
N PRO A 201 26.84 -5.65 -3.26
CA PRO A 201 26.88 -4.28 -3.77
C PRO A 201 25.60 -3.53 -3.40
N LEU A 202 25.73 -2.23 -3.17
CA LEU A 202 24.65 -1.35 -2.74
C LEU A 202 23.76 -1.00 -3.94
N ALA A 203 22.51 -1.47 -3.92
CA ALA A 203 21.45 -1.07 -4.83
C ALA A 203 20.64 0.07 -4.21
N ARG A 204 20.27 1.07 -5.02
CA ARG A 204 19.37 2.13 -4.57
C ARG A 204 17.90 1.65 -4.55
N SER A 205 17.53 0.82 -5.51
CA SER A 205 16.18 0.27 -5.69
C SER A 205 16.19 -1.14 -6.29
N GLY A 206 15.05 -1.84 -6.23
CA GLY A 206 14.89 -3.15 -6.87
C GLY A 206 15.06 -3.04 -8.39
N TYR A 207 14.67 -1.90 -8.97
CA TYR A 207 14.89 -1.58 -10.37
C TYR A 207 16.39 -1.45 -10.71
N ASP A 208 17.16 -0.75 -9.89
CA ASP A 208 18.61 -0.62 -10.01
C ASP A 208 19.31 -1.99 -9.99
N ALA A 209 18.91 -2.86 -9.05
CA ALA A 209 19.38 -4.24 -8.99
C ALA A 209 18.99 -5.06 -10.23
N SER A 210 17.76 -4.92 -10.73
CA SER A 210 17.30 -5.63 -11.94
C SER A 210 18.08 -5.18 -13.18
N MET A 211 18.28 -3.87 -13.35
CA MET A 211 19.03 -3.30 -14.47
C MET A 211 20.48 -3.75 -14.45
N PHE A 212 21.12 -3.75 -13.27
CA PHE A 212 22.46 -4.32 -13.11
C PHE A 212 22.56 -5.77 -13.60
N LEU A 213 21.57 -6.61 -13.28
CA LEU A 213 21.56 -8.02 -13.73
C LEU A 213 21.38 -8.15 -15.24
N ASP A 214 20.58 -7.28 -15.85
CA ASP A 214 20.40 -7.24 -17.31
C ASP A 214 21.70 -6.86 -18.05
N PHE A 215 22.50 -5.94 -17.49
CA PHE A 215 23.76 -5.52 -18.10
C PHE A 215 24.90 -6.53 -17.95
N ARG A 216 25.03 -7.16 -16.78
CA ARG A 216 26.15 -8.08 -16.51
C ARG A 216 26.01 -9.41 -17.23
N GLY A 217 24.77 -9.82 -17.53
CA GLY A 217 24.48 -11.09 -18.21
C GLY A 217 24.99 -12.31 -17.43
N CYS A 218 24.65 -13.50 -17.90
CA CYS A 218 25.21 -14.74 -17.37
C CYS A 218 26.61 -14.96 -17.95
N ARG A 219 27.50 -15.64 -17.21
CA ARG A 219 28.83 -16.06 -17.72
C ARG A 219 28.77 -16.88 -19.02
N CYS A 220 27.64 -17.52 -19.32
CA CYS A 220 27.43 -18.23 -20.58
C CYS A 220 27.00 -17.34 -21.76
N GLY A 221 26.93 -16.02 -21.57
CA GLY A 221 26.48 -15.03 -22.56
C GLY A 221 24.95 -14.88 -22.67
N GLY A 222 24.17 -15.60 -21.87
CA GLY A 222 22.70 -15.47 -21.85
C GLY A 222 22.20 -14.32 -20.97
N ARG A 223 21.01 -13.78 -21.27
CA ARG A 223 20.33 -12.79 -20.41
C ARG A 223 19.90 -13.43 -19.08
N LEU A 224 20.02 -12.67 -18.00
CA LEU A 224 19.55 -13.03 -16.68
C LEU A 224 18.17 -12.43 -16.49
N VAL A 225 17.15 -13.25 -16.21
CA VAL A 225 15.82 -12.77 -15.87
C VAL A 225 15.71 -12.79 -14.35
N ALA A 226 15.61 -11.62 -13.74
CA ALA A 226 15.44 -11.47 -12.30
C ALA A 226 14.05 -11.95 -11.85
N VAL A 227 14.04 -12.76 -10.80
CA VAL A 227 12.86 -13.13 -10.00
C VAL A 227 13.25 -12.77 -8.57
N ALA A 228 12.68 -11.70 -8.03
CA ALA A 228 13.02 -11.25 -6.69
C ALA A 228 12.45 -12.23 -5.64
N GLU A 229 13.28 -12.61 -4.67
CA GLU A 229 12.81 -13.22 -3.42
C GLU A 229 13.30 -12.35 -2.26
N HIS A 230 12.37 -11.77 -1.51
CA HIS A 230 12.72 -11.10 -0.27
C HIS A 230 13.17 -12.14 0.77
N THR A 231 14.29 -11.84 1.43
CA THR A 231 14.75 -12.57 2.61
C THR A 231 14.64 -11.63 3.82
N ASP A 232 14.24 -12.16 4.98
CA ASP A 232 13.80 -11.42 6.19
C ASP A 232 14.85 -10.46 6.82
N ASP A 233 16.09 -10.44 6.34
CA ASP A 233 17.10 -9.47 6.78
C ASP A 233 16.91 -8.14 6.05
N GLN A 234 16.36 -7.15 6.75
CA GLN A 234 15.84 -5.88 6.23
C GLN A 234 16.79 -5.03 5.37
N ALA A 235 18.09 -5.35 5.29
CA ALA A 235 19.07 -4.58 4.51
C ALA A 235 19.60 -5.31 3.26
N VAL A 236 19.17 -6.55 2.96
CA VAL A 236 19.71 -7.34 1.84
C VAL A 236 18.61 -7.98 1.00
N LEU A 237 18.46 -7.56 -0.26
CA LEU A 237 17.61 -8.25 -1.24
C LEU A 237 18.37 -9.40 -1.88
N THR A 238 17.78 -10.59 -1.88
CA THR A 238 18.30 -11.73 -2.64
C THR A 238 17.54 -11.90 -3.95
N VAL A 239 18.12 -11.46 -5.06
CA VAL A 239 17.50 -11.65 -6.38
C VAL A 239 17.90 -13.00 -6.95
N LYS A 240 16.93 -13.86 -7.26
CA LYS A 240 17.14 -15.09 -8.02
C LYS A 240 17.06 -14.76 -9.50
N ALA A 241 18.16 -14.83 -10.21
CA ALA A 241 18.16 -14.64 -11.66
C ALA A 241 18.23 -15.98 -12.38
N ARG A 242 17.34 -16.21 -13.35
CA ARG A 242 17.39 -17.39 -14.23
C ARG A 242 18.11 -17.03 -15.51
N CYS A 243 19.16 -17.77 -15.83
CA CYS A 243 19.71 -17.75 -17.18
C CYS A 243 18.84 -18.63 -18.10
N ALA A 244 18.54 -18.16 -19.31
CA ALA A 244 17.80 -18.94 -20.30
C ALA A 244 18.44 -20.30 -20.64
N ARG A 245 19.75 -20.47 -20.39
CA ARG A 245 20.50 -21.64 -20.84
C ARG A 245 20.76 -22.71 -19.77
N ARG A 246 21.20 -22.41 -18.53
CA ARG A 246 21.76 -23.48 -17.67
C ARG A 246 21.57 -23.45 -16.15
N SER A 247 21.10 -22.38 -15.50
CA SER A 247 20.88 -22.43 -14.04
C SER A 247 20.22 -21.18 -13.47
N TRP A 248 19.73 -21.32 -12.24
CA TRP A 248 19.43 -20.22 -11.34
C TRP A 248 20.71 -19.69 -10.69
N HIS A 249 20.78 -18.37 -10.52
CA HIS A 249 21.83 -17.66 -9.82
C HIS A 249 21.21 -16.84 -8.69
N ARG A 250 21.87 -16.74 -7.55
CA ARG A 250 21.47 -15.81 -6.47
C ARG A 250 22.43 -14.64 -6.44
N TYR A 251 21.86 -13.44 -6.46
CA TYR A 251 22.57 -12.18 -6.25
C TYR A 251 22.06 -11.57 -4.95
N ARG A 252 22.96 -11.01 -4.17
CA ARG A 252 22.61 -10.27 -2.97
C ARG A 252 22.92 -8.81 -3.24
N PHE A 253 22.03 -7.92 -2.83
CA PHE A 253 22.21 -6.47 -2.93
C PHE A 253 21.91 -5.84 -1.58
N GLN A 254 22.73 -4.88 -1.15
CA GLN A 254 22.45 -4.06 0.02
C GLN A 254 21.54 -2.89 -0.38
N PHE A 255 20.72 -2.38 0.53
CA PHE A 255 19.89 -1.18 0.30
C PHE A 255 20.16 -0.14 1.38
N THR A 256 20.26 1.13 1.00
CA THR A 256 20.43 2.26 1.94
C THR A 256 19.16 2.56 2.71
N THR A 257 18.01 2.38 2.08
CA THR A 257 16.68 2.44 2.68
C THR A 257 16.02 1.10 2.49
N VAL A 258 15.50 0.53 3.58
CA VAL A 258 14.67 -0.70 3.50
C VAL A 258 13.54 -0.38 2.51
N PRO A 259 13.38 -1.12 1.40
CA PRO A 259 12.21 -0.99 0.54
C PRO A 259 10.98 -1.17 1.45
N GLY A 260 10.27 -0.07 1.71
CA GLY A 260 9.35 0.01 2.83
C GLY A 260 8.13 -0.87 2.60
N THR A 261 7.97 -1.90 3.43
CA THR A 261 6.78 -2.75 3.57
C THR A 261 6.43 -3.65 2.36
N PRO A 262 5.74 -4.80 2.57
CA PRO A 262 5.24 -5.66 1.49
C PRO A 262 4.34 -4.97 0.45
N ASP A 263 3.96 -3.72 0.71
CA ASP A 263 3.05 -2.92 -0.11
C ASP A 263 3.76 -1.92 -1.03
N ALA A 264 5.07 -1.67 -0.89
CA ALA A 264 5.82 -0.89 -1.89
C ALA A 264 6.13 -1.77 -3.10
N PRO A 265 5.69 -1.41 -4.32
CA PRO A 265 6.09 -2.15 -5.50
C PRO A 265 7.62 -2.13 -5.62
N HIS A 266 8.21 -3.32 -5.77
CA HIS A 266 9.65 -3.59 -5.94
C HIS A 266 10.33 -2.87 -7.14
N TRP A 267 9.61 -2.00 -7.85
CA TRP A 267 10.06 -1.23 -9.00
C TRP A 267 9.99 0.29 -8.78
N GLU A 268 9.59 0.78 -7.61
CA GLU A 268 9.73 2.21 -7.29
C GLU A 268 11.19 2.64 -7.47
N MET A 269 11.41 3.62 -8.35
CA MET A 269 12.68 4.32 -8.43
C MET A 269 12.80 5.15 -7.15
N SER A 270 13.46 4.58 -6.14
CA SER A 270 13.86 5.22 -4.88
C SER A 270 14.37 6.65 -5.11
N ASP A 271 14.27 7.50 -4.06
CA ASP A 271 14.76 8.88 -3.98
C ASP A 271 15.63 9.30 -5.18
N ARG A 272 14.99 9.96 -6.16
CA ARG A 272 15.61 10.46 -7.40
C ARG A 272 16.74 11.48 -7.14
N ARG A 273 17.10 11.76 -5.89
CA ARG A 273 18.16 12.73 -5.54
C ARG A 273 19.58 12.17 -5.67
N GLN A 274 19.79 10.85 -5.74
CA GLN A 274 21.14 10.28 -5.82
C GLN A 274 21.34 9.36 -7.03
N PRO A 275 22.50 9.41 -7.71
CA PRO A 275 22.84 8.53 -8.82
C PRO A 275 23.00 7.06 -8.38
N SER A 276 22.86 6.13 -9.33
CA SER A 276 23.03 4.70 -9.07
C SER A 276 24.49 4.34 -8.78
N HIS A 277 24.70 3.45 -7.79
CA HIS A 277 26.01 2.87 -7.52
C HIS A 277 26.33 1.65 -8.42
N LEU A 278 25.28 0.97 -8.93
CA LEU A 278 25.39 -0.29 -9.68
C LEU A 278 25.49 -0.09 -11.19
N VAL A 279 24.67 0.81 -11.72
CA VAL A 279 24.49 1.07 -13.15
C VAL A 279 25.05 2.46 -13.42
N ASP A 280 26.05 2.55 -14.28
CA ASP A 280 26.61 3.84 -14.69
C ASP A 280 25.74 4.55 -15.72
N PRO A 281 25.93 5.86 -15.93
CA PRO A 281 25.15 6.64 -16.88
C PRO A 281 25.18 6.12 -18.32
N GLY A 282 26.30 5.56 -18.77
CA GLY A 282 26.38 5.01 -20.12
C GLY A 282 25.56 3.73 -20.27
N GLU A 283 25.54 2.87 -19.26
CA GLU A 283 24.64 1.72 -19.19
C GLU A 283 23.17 2.16 -19.19
N TRP A 284 22.79 3.20 -18.44
CA TRP A 284 21.43 3.79 -18.49
C TRP A 284 21.03 4.24 -19.89
N LEU A 285 21.91 4.94 -20.61
CA LEU A 285 21.62 5.39 -21.98
C LEU A 285 21.52 4.23 -22.98
N VAL A 286 22.28 3.15 -22.79
CA VAL A 286 22.12 1.91 -23.58
C VAL A 286 20.75 1.28 -23.32
N ALA A 287 20.27 1.27 -22.08
CA ALA A 287 18.91 0.82 -21.79
C ALA A 287 17.85 1.74 -22.39
N ALA A 288 18.04 3.06 -22.33
CA ALA A 288 17.12 4.02 -22.95
C ALA A 288 16.93 3.72 -24.44
N GLY A 289 18.03 3.53 -25.18
CA GLY A 289 17.99 3.13 -26.60
C GLY A 289 17.32 1.77 -26.82
N SER A 290 17.57 0.80 -25.93
CA SER A 290 16.94 -0.53 -26.01
C SER A 290 15.43 -0.47 -25.80
N PHE A 291 14.95 0.35 -24.86
CA PHE A 291 13.52 0.58 -24.65
C PHE A 291 12.91 1.31 -25.85
N ALA A 292 13.52 2.41 -26.31
CA ALA A 292 13.02 3.17 -27.46
C ALA A 292 12.88 2.31 -28.74
N GLY A 293 13.76 1.33 -28.93
CA GLY A 293 13.71 0.37 -30.03
C GLY A 293 12.84 -0.89 -29.80
N GLY A 294 12.11 -0.97 -28.68
CA GLY A 294 11.32 -2.15 -28.30
C GLY A 294 10.04 -2.39 -29.13
N GLU A 295 9.28 -3.40 -28.71
CA GLU A 295 8.05 -3.88 -29.39
C GLU A 295 7.05 -2.74 -29.72
N PRO A 296 6.58 -2.59 -30.97
CA PRO A 296 5.69 -1.50 -31.38
C PRO A 296 4.38 -1.42 -30.59
N ARG A 297 3.84 -2.57 -30.16
CA ARG A 297 2.60 -2.62 -29.35
C ARG A 297 2.76 -1.97 -27.97
N LEU A 298 3.98 -1.88 -27.47
CA LEU A 298 4.32 -1.28 -26.18
C LEU A 298 5.04 0.06 -26.35
N ARG A 299 5.06 0.64 -27.56
CA ARG A 299 5.88 1.81 -27.90
C ARG A 299 5.72 2.97 -26.92
N ALA A 300 4.49 3.37 -26.59
CA ALA A 300 4.24 4.46 -25.66
C ALA A 300 4.84 4.20 -24.27
N MET A 301 4.65 2.98 -23.74
CA MET A 301 5.22 2.58 -22.43
C MET A 301 6.74 2.51 -22.48
N ASN A 302 7.29 1.93 -23.55
CA ASN A 302 8.72 1.80 -23.74
C ASN A 302 9.42 3.16 -23.85
N LEU A 303 8.82 4.12 -24.55
CA LEU A 303 9.35 5.48 -24.64
C LEU A 303 9.35 6.20 -23.30
N LYS A 304 8.33 5.97 -22.45
CA LYS A 304 8.37 6.46 -21.06
C LYS A 304 9.51 5.84 -20.26
N LEU A 305 9.72 4.53 -20.37
CA LEU A 305 10.85 3.87 -19.72
C LEU A 305 12.21 4.38 -20.25
N ALA A 306 12.28 4.68 -21.54
CA ALA A 306 13.46 5.30 -22.14
C ALA A 306 13.74 6.68 -21.55
N ALA A 307 12.72 7.54 -21.44
CA ALA A 307 12.82 8.84 -20.79
C ALA A 307 13.29 8.71 -19.33
N SER A 308 12.72 7.78 -18.57
CA SER A 308 13.16 7.53 -17.19
C SER A 308 14.63 7.07 -17.10
N CYS A 309 15.11 6.27 -18.04
CA CYS A 309 16.53 5.89 -18.10
C CYS A 309 17.44 7.10 -18.37
N VAL A 310 16.98 8.06 -19.19
CA VAL A 310 17.71 9.32 -19.43
C VAL A 310 17.72 10.18 -18.17
N GLU A 311 16.59 10.30 -17.47
CA GLU A 311 16.51 11.00 -16.17
C GLU A 311 17.50 10.41 -15.15
N GLU A 312 17.62 9.08 -15.08
CA GLU A 312 18.60 8.41 -14.22
C GLU A 312 20.06 8.72 -14.61
N ALA A 313 20.37 8.80 -15.90
CA ALA A 313 21.69 9.23 -16.36
C ALA A 313 21.97 10.70 -16.00
N MET A 314 20.96 11.57 -16.06
CA MET A 314 21.09 12.99 -15.70
C MET A 314 21.48 13.20 -14.23
N LEU A 315 21.15 12.27 -13.33
CA LEU A 315 21.55 12.34 -11.90
C LEU A 315 23.06 12.27 -11.69
N PHE A 316 23.83 11.85 -12.70
CA PHE A 316 25.30 11.82 -12.66
C PHE A 316 25.95 13.13 -13.10
N VAL A 317 25.18 14.15 -13.50
CA VAL A 317 25.74 15.49 -13.82
C VAL A 317 25.94 16.25 -12.50
N PRO A 318 27.19 16.59 -12.11
CA PRO A 318 27.44 17.35 -10.90
C PRO A 318 26.75 18.72 -10.93
N PRO A 319 26.35 19.28 -9.78
CA PRO A 319 25.79 20.63 -9.73
C PRO A 319 26.69 21.67 -10.41
N GLY A 320 26.15 22.38 -11.39
CA GLY A 320 26.87 23.41 -12.16
C GLY A 320 27.73 22.88 -13.32
N ALA A 321 27.82 21.57 -13.53
CA ALA A 321 28.44 20.98 -14.71
C ALA A 321 27.45 20.91 -15.88
N ASP A 322 27.97 20.91 -17.11
CA ASP A 322 27.18 20.75 -18.34
C ASP A 322 27.25 19.34 -18.94
N ALA A 323 27.97 18.41 -18.30
CA ALA A 323 28.16 17.05 -18.76
C ALA A 323 28.43 16.06 -17.63
N ILE A 324 28.14 14.79 -17.90
CA ILE A 324 28.53 13.67 -17.06
C ILE A 324 30.05 13.48 -17.14
N PRO A 325 30.78 13.42 -15.99
CA PRO A 325 32.21 13.17 -15.98
C PRO A 325 32.57 11.83 -16.63
N ALA A 326 33.64 11.80 -17.43
CA ALA A 326 34.04 10.60 -18.18
C ALA A 326 34.36 9.40 -17.26
N ASP A 327 34.84 9.67 -16.04
CA ASP A 327 35.16 8.66 -15.03
C ASP A 327 33.91 8.03 -14.38
N GLU A 328 32.74 8.67 -14.46
CA GLU A 328 31.47 8.08 -14.04
C GLU A 328 30.97 6.99 -15.00
N VAL A 329 31.42 7.01 -16.26
CA VAL A 329 31.07 6.01 -17.28
C VAL A 329 31.91 4.73 -17.08
N ARG A 330 31.46 3.88 -16.15
CA ARG A 330 32.22 2.72 -15.64
C ARG A 330 31.97 1.40 -16.40
N GLY A 331 30.89 1.28 -17.14
CA GLY A 331 30.50 0.07 -17.84
C GLY A 331 31.24 -0.07 -19.15
N ARG A 332 31.49 -1.30 -19.60
CA ARG A 332 32.09 -1.51 -20.93
C ARG A 332 31.20 -0.92 -22.02
N ARG A 333 29.89 -1.23 -21.98
CA ARG A 333 28.91 -0.72 -22.96
C ARG A 333 28.74 0.78 -22.86
N GLY A 334 28.75 1.32 -21.63
CA GLY A 334 28.69 2.75 -21.39
C GLY A 334 29.88 3.48 -22.01
N ARG A 335 31.10 2.97 -21.83
CA ARG A 335 32.32 3.54 -22.43
C ARG A 335 32.30 3.45 -23.95
N GLU A 336 31.89 2.30 -24.50
CA GLU A 336 31.72 2.14 -25.95
C GLU A 336 30.75 3.20 -26.52
N LEU A 337 29.67 3.53 -25.78
CA LEU A 337 28.75 4.61 -26.16
C LEU A 337 29.37 6.01 -25.99
N TYR A 338 30.08 6.27 -24.90
CA TYR A 338 30.74 7.56 -24.63
C TYR A 338 31.86 7.87 -25.63
N ASP A 339 32.70 6.90 -25.96
CA ASP A 339 33.80 7.05 -26.92
C ASP A 339 33.26 7.30 -28.34
N ALA A 340 32.10 6.73 -28.66
CA ALA A 340 31.45 6.93 -29.96
C ALA A 340 30.76 8.30 -30.08
N ASP A 341 30.15 8.78 -29.00
CA ASP A 341 29.40 10.05 -28.97
C ASP A 341 29.41 10.69 -27.57
N PRO A 342 30.46 11.45 -27.22
CA PRO A 342 30.55 12.09 -25.91
C PRO A 342 29.57 13.26 -25.76
N ALA A 343 29.07 13.84 -26.86
CA ALA A 343 28.10 14.93 -26.81
C ALA A 343 26.78 14.46 -26.18
N ARG A 344 26.39 13.19 -26.39
CA ARG A 344 25.19 12.58 -25.80
C ARG A 344 25.16 12.58 -24.27
N PHE A 345 26.30 12.78 -23.61
CA PHE A 345 26.44 12.82 -22.16
C PHE A 345 26.40 14.25 -21.59
N ARG A 346 26.17 15.25 -22.43
CA ARG A 346 25.97 16.64 -22.01
C ARG A 346 24.53 16.86 -21.58
N TRP A 347 24.34 17.72 -20.58
CA TRP A 347 23.01 18.03 -20.02
C TRP A 347 21.99 18.47 -21.09
N PRO A 348 22.32 19.38 -22.04
CA PRO A 348 21.37 19.77 -23.08
C PRO A 348 20.92 18.60 -23.97
N ASP A 349 21.84 17.70 -24.32
CA ASP A 349 21.57 16.54 -25.17
C ASP A 349 20.75 15.46 -24.43
N LEU A 350 21.04 15.25 -23.13
CA LEU A 350 20.22 14.37 -22.27
C LEU A 350 18.79 14.92 -22.13
N LEU A 351 18.66 16.22 -21.87
CA LEU A 351 17.36 16.88 -21.75
C LEU A 351 16.57 16.75 -23.06
N ALA A 352 17.20 17.04 -24.20
CA ALA A 352 16.58 16.90 -25.52
C ALA A 352 16.12 15.45 -25.80
N ALA A 353 16.95 14.45 -25.48
CA ALA A 353 16.59 13.05 -25.66
C ALA A 353 15.42 12.61 -24.77
N ARG A 354 15.37 13.07 -23.51
CA ARG A 354 14.24 12.82 -22.60
C ARG A 354 12.96 13.40 -23.18
N ASP A 355 13.00 14.66 -23.59
CA ASP A 355 11.84 15.39 -24.10
C ASP A 355 11.33 14.78 -25.42
N GLU A 356 12.25 14.34 -26.29
CA GLU A 356 11.91 13.60 -27.51
C GLU A 356 11.16 12.29 -27.19
N TYR A 357 11.64 11.51 -26.23
CA TYR A 357 10.98 10.27 -25.83
C TYR A 357 9.61 10.53 -25.20
N LEU A 358 9.47 11.54 -24.35
CA LEU A 358 8.20 11.91 -23.74
C LEU A 358 7.19 12.34 -24.80
N ALA A 359 7.58 13.25 -25.70
CA ALA A 359 6.74 13.70 -26.81
C ALA A 359 6.31 12.53 -27.72
N ALA A 360 7.25 11.66 -28.10
CA ALA A 360 6.97 10.50 -28.94
C ALA A 360 6.09 9.44 -28.26
N SER A 361 6.04 9.41 -26.92
CA SER A 361 5.21 8.49 -26.17
C SER A 361 3.72 8.82 -26.24
N GLY A 362 3.35 10.02 -26.70
CA GLY A 362 1.98 10.54 -26.64
C GLY A 362 1.50 10.78 -25.21
N ALA A 363 2.41 10.76 -24.23
CA ALA A 363 2.14 11.33 -22.93
C ALA A 363 2.07 12.83 -23.12
N GLU A 364 0.87 13.40 -22.92
CA GLU A 364 0.81 14.74 -22.39
C GLU A 364 1.70 14.75 -21.15
N ASP A 365 2.57 15.75 -21.09
CA ASP A 365 3.62 15.92 -20.11
C ASP A 365 3.20 15.33 -18.75
N PRO A 366 3.84 14.26 -18.24
CA PRO A 366 3.59 13.86 -16.88
C PRO A 366 3.99 15.06 -16.04
N LEU A 367 2.99 15.76 -15.48
CA LEU A 367 3.15 16.97 -14.67
C LEU A 367 4.51 16.89 -13.98
N PRO A 368 5.46 17.80 -14.32
CA PRO A 368 6.83 17.68 -13.89
C PRO A 368 6.83 17.40 -12.40
N ALA A 369 7.67 16.46 -11.99
CA ALA A 369 7.85 16.15 -10.59
C ALA A 369 8.05 17.45 -9.80
N VAL A 370 7.01 17.77 -9.02
CA VAL A 370 6.98 18.54 -7.76
C VAL A 370 7.10 20.06 -7.85
N HIS A 371 6.18 20.72 -8.55
CA HIS A 371 5.59 21.92 -7.95
C HIS A 371 4.31 21.49 -7.22
N PRO A 372 4.26 21.66 -5.87
CA PRO A 372 3.04 21.41 -5.14
C PRO A 372 1.89 22.22 -5.74
N LEU A 373 0.78 21.56 -5.98
CA LEU A 373 -0.43 22.19 -6.50
C LEU A 373 -1.08 22.99 -5.36
N PRO A 374 -1.38 24.29 -5.54
CA PRO A 374 -1.96 25.12 -4.49
C PRO A 374 -3.43 24.78 -4.27
N ALA A 375 -3.71 23.95 -3.27
CA ALA A 375 -5.07 23.69 -2.80
C ALA A 375 -5.41 24.66 -1.67
N ARG A 376 -6.63 25.18 -1.67
CA ARG A 376 -7.18 26.00 -0.58
C ARG A 376 -7.50 25.15 0.64
N SER A 377 -7.85 23.88 0.43
CA SER A 377 -8.18 22.91 1.49
C SER A 377 -7.77 21.48 1.14
N VAL A 378 -7.77 20.60 2.14
CA VAL A 378 -7.66 19.14 1.94
C VAL A 378 -8.82 18.61 1.09
N ASN A 379 -10.03 19.13 1.27
CA ASN A 379 -11.21 18.70 0.51
C ASN A 379 -11.08 19.04 -0.97
N GLU A 380 -10.53 20.21 -1.30
CA GLU A 380 -10.26 20.60 -2.69
C GLU A 380 -9.19 19.69 -3.33
N ALA A 381 -8.12 19.38 -2.60
CA ALA A 381 -7.10 18.43 -3.06
C ALA A 381 -7.70 17.04 -3.32
N LEU A 382 -8.57 16.54 -2.44
CA LEU A 382 -9.26 15.27 -2.61
C LEU A 382 -10.23 15.28 -3.79
N LEU A 383 -10.95 16.39 -4.00
CA LEU A 383 -11.82 16.55 -5.16
C LEU A 383 -11.01 16.55 -6.46
N PHE A 384 -9.89 17.28 -6.51
CA PHE A 384 -8.97 17.27 -7.65
C PHE A 384 -8.50 15.84 -7.99
N ILE A 385 -8.07 15.08 -6.98
CA ILE A 385 -7.64 13.67 -7.15
C ILE A 385 -8.77 12.81 -7.75
N ASN A 386 -10.01 13.01 -7.31
CA ASN A 386 -11.17 12.25 -7.79
C ASN A 386 -11.55 12.60 -9.23
N LEU A 387 -11.37 13.85 -9.66
CA LEU A 387 -11.64 14.29 -11.03
C LEU A 387 -10.54 13.86 -12.01
N HIS A 388 -9.30 13.81 -11.55
CA HIS A 388 -8.13 13.45 -12.38
C HIS A 388 -7.93 11.95 -12.49
N ARG A 389 -8.89 11.29 -13.17
CA ARG A 389 -8.94 9.83 -13.38
C ARG A 389 -7.60 9.26 -13.86
N CYS A 390 -7.35 8.02 -13.46
CA CYS A 390 -6.27 7.25 -14.05
C CYS A 390 -6.48 7.13 -15.56
N VAL A 391 -5.41 6.93 -16.33
CA VAL A 391 -5.43 6.64 -17.77
C VAL A 391 -6.29 5.42 -18.17
N CYS A 392 -6.68 4.57 -17.22
CA CYS A 392 -7.64 3.49 -17.47
C CYS A 392 -9.10 3.87 -17.17
N GLY A 393 -9.37 5.13 -16.82
CA GLY A 393 -10.70 5.68 -16.55
C GLY A 393 -11.20 5.58 -15.10
N THR A 394 -10.54 4.80 -14.24
CA THR A 394 -10.94 4.67 -12.82
C THR A 394 -10.44 5.84 -11.98
N VAL A 395 -11.21 6.20 -10.96
CA VAL A 395 -10.85 7.15 -9.91
C VAL A 395 -10.18 6.46 -8.71
N GLU A 396 -10.37 5.15 -8.57
CA GLU A 396 -9.96 4.39 -7.40
C GLU A 396 -8.48 3.98 -7.44
N PHE A 397 -7.78 4.27 -6.36
CA PHE A 397 -6.42 3.81 -6.11
C PHE A 397 -6.21 3.66 -4.60
N ARG A 398 -5.24 2.82 -4.21
CA ARG A 398 -4.89 2.60 -2.80
C ARG A 398 -4.18 3.82 -2.25
N ARG A 399 -4.96 4.82 -1.83
CA ARG A 399 -4.47 6.13 -1.36
C ARG A 399 -3.68 5.99 -0.05
N SER A 400 -2.42 6.42 -0.07
CA SER A 400 -1.66 6.78 1.12
C SER A 400 -1.49 8.29 1.17
N ARG A 401 -1.59 8.85 2.37
CA ARG A 401 -1.37 10.28 2.64
C ARG A 401 -0.14 10.42 3.53
N HIS A 402 0.77 11.32 3.14
CA HIS A 402 1.93 11.69 3.94
C HIS A 402 2.15 13.20 3.87
N GLU A 403 2.49 13.81 5.00
CA GLU A 403 2.89 15.22 5.03
C GLU A 403 4.40 15.32 4.87
N THR A 404 4.85 16.30 4.09
CA THR A 404 6.27 16.58 3.86
C THR A 404 6.51 18.08 3.93
N GLU A 405 7.77 18.50 3.93
CA GLU A 405 8.13 19.93 3.79
C GLU A 405 7.58 20.56 2.49
N ALA A 406 7.32 19.75 1.45
CA ALA A 406 6.74 20.21 0.19
C ALA A 406 5.20 20.28 0.22
N GLY A 407 4.56 19.84 1.29
CA GLY A 407 3.10 19.83 1.45
C GLY A 407 2.51 18.42 1.60
N LEU A 408 1.24 18.26 1.25
CA LEU A 408 0.49 17.02 1.34
C LEU A 408 0.72 16.13 0.12
N HIS A 409 1.28 14.95 0.35
CA HIS A 409 1.51 13.93 -0.67
C HIS A 409 0.41 12.88 -0.62
N TYR A 410 -0.23 12.65 -1.77
CA TYR A 410 -1.13 11.54 -2.01
C TYR A 410 -0.50 10.58 -3.02
N GLY A 411 -0.30 9.33 -2.63
CA GLY A 411 0.33 8.30 -3.46
C GLY A 411 -0.48 7.01 -3.51
N GLY A 412 -0.24 6.18 -4.52
CA GLY A 412 -0.67 4.78 -4.51
C GLY A 412 -1.01 4.17 -5.88
N MET A 413 -1.23 2.86 -5.88
CA MET A 413 -1.55 2.09 -7.09
C MET A 413 -3.04 2.16 -7.44
N CYS A 414 -3.33 2.48 -8.70
CA CYS A 414 -4.65 2.32 -9.32
C CYS A 414 -5.18 0.90 -9.12
N LEU A 415 -6.40 0.75 -8.61
CA LEU A 415 -6.96 -0.58 -8.31
C LEU A 415 -7.27 -1.40 -9.57
N THR A 416 -7.49 -0.73 -10.71
CA THR A 416 -7.77 -1.39 -11.99
C THR A 416 -6.51 -1.72 -12.79
N CYS A 417 -5.71 -0.71 -13.15
CA CYS A 417 -4.56 -0.90 -14.04
C CYS A 417 -3.21 -1.00 -13.32
N ARG A 418 -3.20 -0.91 -11.98
CA ARG A 418 -1.99 -1.02 -11.13
C ARG A 418 -0.91 0.02 -11.38
N ARG A 419 -1.18 1.06 -12.17
CA ARG A 419 -0.28 2.21 -12.34
C ARG A 419 -0.28 3.07 -11.08
N ASP A 420 0.89 3.54 -10.70
CA ASP A 420 1.02 4.51 -9.62
C ASP A 420 0.41 5.84 -10.00
N ARG A 421 -0.18 6.48 -8.99
CA ARG A 421 -0.67 7.85 -9.01
C ARG A 421 -0.02 8.57 -7.85
N ALA A 422 0.50 9.76 -8.12
CA ALA A 422 1.09 10.61 -7.12
C ALA A 422 0.65 12.05 -7.35
N PHE A 423 0.31 12.75 -6.27
CA PHE A 423 -0.08 14.15 -6.25
C PHE A 423 0.59 14.82 -5.05
N VAL A 424 1.01 16.06 -5.22
CA VAL A 424 1.60 16.88 -4.15
C VAL A 424 0.85 18.20 -4.13
N PHE A 425 0.34 18.59 -2.96
CA PHE A 425 -0.40 19.82 -2.77
C PHE A 425 0.23 20.70 -1.70
N THR A 426 0.30 22.01 -1.91
CA THR A 426 0.44 22.96 -0.80
C THR A 426 -0.94 23.29 -0.30
N VAL A 427 -1.18 23.09 0.99
CA VAL A 427 -2.43 23.41 1.68
C VAL A 427 -2.10 24.39 2.82
N PRO A 428 -2.95 25.40 3.12
CA PRO A 428 -2.78 26.25 4.28
C PRO A 428 -2.59 25.41 5.56
N PRO A 429 -1.66 25.81 6.46
CA PRO A 429 -1.33 25.02 7.64
C PRO A 429 -2.51 24.83 8.62
N ASP A 430 -3.47 25.75 8.60
CA ASP A 430 -4.66 25.69 9.47
C ASP A 430 -5.73 24.70 8.98
N ASP A 431 -5.53 24.07 7.82
CA ASP A 431 -6.51 23.19 7.16
C ASP A 431 -5.94 21.77 6.91
N SER A 432 -5.07 21.29 7.81
CA SER A 432 -4.41 19.99 7.66
C SER A 432 -5.34 18.81 7.94
N ASP A 433 -6.42 18.96 8.69
CA ASP A 433 -7.32 17.86 9.02
C ASP A 433 -8.59 17.88 8.17
N PRO A 434 -8.90 16.80 7.41
CA PRO A 434 -10.13 16.74 6.66
C PRO A 434 -11.30 16.75 7.64
N GLU A 435 -12.22 17.70 7.46
CA GLU A 435 -13.45 17.68 8.25
C GLU A 435 -14.20 16.35 8.01
N PRO A 436 -14.59 15.63 9.08
CA PRO A 436 -15.17 14.28 8.97
C PRO A 436 -16.47 14.19 8.17
N MET A 437 -17.13 15.33 7.93
CA MET A 437 -18.34 15.44 7.14
C MET A 437 -18.23 16.70 6.30
N GLY A 438 -17.63 16.55 5.13
CA GLY A 438 -17.35 17.68 4.26
C GLY A 438 -18.61 18.45 3.95
N PHE A 439 -18.63 19.75 4.19
CA PHE A 439 -19.57 20.69 3.59
C PHE A 439 -18.87 22.02 3.31
N GLY A 440 -17.81 21.93 2.51
CA GLY A 440 -17.05 23.06 1.99
C GLY A 440 -15.81 22.58 1.25
N PHE A 441 -15.61 23.07 0.01
CA PHE A 441 -14.32 22.94 -0.68
C PHE A 441 -13.37 24.08 -0.30
N SER A 442 -13.90 25.15 0.28
CA SER A 442 -13.14 26.30 0.78
C SER A 442 -13.87 26.99 1.94
N LEU A 443 -13.11 27.79 2.70
CA LEU A 443 -13.67 28.71 3.68
C LEU A 443 -14.20 29.98 2.99
N PRO A 444 -15.23 30.63 3.55
CA PRO A 444 -15.68 31.92 3.06
C PRO A 444 -14.54 32.94 3.00
N GLY A 445 -14.12 33.33 1.79
CA GLY A 445 -13.08 34.34 1.58
C GLY A 445 -11.79 33.84 0.92
N ASP A 446 -11.63 32.55 0.66
CA ASP A 446 -10.39 31.97 0.10
C ASP A 446 -10.14 32.31 -1.39
N GLY A 447 -10.99 33.13 -2.01
CA GLY A 447 -10.94 33.44 -3.44
C GLY A 447 -11.30 32.24 -4.32
N PRO A 448 -11.21 32.34 -5.66
CA PRO A 448 -11.53 31.23 -6.56
C PRO A 448 -10.48 30.10 -6.49
N SER A 449 -10.89 28.88 -6.82
CA SER A 449 -9.99 27.72 -6.87
C SER A 449 -8.85 27.93 -7.88
N ALA A 450 -7.62 27.71 -7.45
CA ALA A 450 -6.48 27.60 -8.37
C ALA A 450 -6.40 26.22 -9.04
N LEU A 451 -7.00 25.19 -8.44
CA LEU A 451 -6.90 23.80 -8.90
C LEU A 451 -7.98 23.39 -9.89
N LEU A 452 -9.22 23.80 -9.63
CA LEU A 452 -10.39 23.35 -10.36
C LEU A 452 -10.98 24.50 -11.16
N ASP A 453 -11.32 24.24 -12.41
CA ASP A 453 -12.03 25.20 -13.24
C ASP A 453 -13.55 25.10 -13.08
N ALA A 454 -14.30 26.08 -13.61
CA ALA A 454 -15.76 26.11 -13.47
C ALA A 454 -16.46 24.88 -14.07
N GLY A 455 -15.92 24.32 -15.16
CA GLY A 455 -16.50 23.12 -15.77
C GLY A 455 -16.21 21.85 -14.97
N GLU A 456 -15.05 21.76 -14.32
CA GLU A 456 -14.69 20.68 -13.41
C GLU A 456 -15.55 20.67 -12.15
N PHE A 457 -15.80 21.84 -11.55
CA PHE A 457 -16.75 21.98 -10.44
C PHE A 457 -18.14 21.50 -10.84
N TRP A 458 -18.68 21.97 -11.97
CA TRP A 458 -20.00 21.52 -12.44
C TRP A 458 -20.06 19.99 -12.60
N ALA A 459 -19.05 19.40 -13.24
CA ALA A 459 -18.97 17.95 -13.40
C ALA A 459 -18.91 17.20 -12.05
N ALA A 460 -18.22 17.76 -11.05
CA ALA A 460 -18.23 17.22 -9.69
C ALA A 460 -19.63 17.25 -9.07
N GLY A 461 -20.35 18.38 -9.21
CA GLY A 461 -21.70 18.56 -8.70
C GLY A 461 -22.67 17.52 -9.26
N GLU A 462 -22.62 17.29 -10.57
CA GLU A 462 -23.40 16.22 -11.22
C GLU A 462 -23.05 14.84 -10.67
N GLY A 463 -21.76 14.57 -10.48
CA GLY A 463 -21.29 13.31 -9.89
C GLY A 463 -21.79 13.10 -8.45
N TYR A 464 -21.87 14.16 -7.65
CA TYR A 464 -22.42 14.09 -6.29
C TYR A 464 -23.93 13.86 -6.29
N GLU A 465 -24.69 14.49 -7.17
CA GLU A 465 -26.13 14.24 -7.33
C GLU A 465 -26.41 12.78 -7.73
N GLU A 466 -25.61 12.23 -8.65
CA GLU A 466 -25.69 10.83 -9.06
C GLU A 466 -25.35 9.89 -7.90
N ALA A 467 -24.28 10.19 -7.15
CA ALA A 467 -23.87 9.40 -5.99
C ALA A 467 -24.95 9.39 -4.90
N ALA A 468 -25.55 10.54 -4.59
CA ALA A 468 -26.66 10.65 -3.64
C ALA A 468 -27.85 9.78 -4.09
N ALA A 469 -28.30 9.92 -5.34
CA ALA A 469 -29.41 9.13 -5.88
C ALA A 469 -29.10 7.62 -5.95
N GLY A 470 -27.82 7.23 -6.11
CA GLY A 470 -27.37 5.85 -6.02
C GLY A 470 -27.46 5.31 -4.59
N ALA A 471 -26.91 6.05 -3.63
CA ALA A 471 -26.85 5.67 -2.22
C ALA A 471 -28.25 5.60 -1.57
N GLU A 472 -29.16 6.53 -1.90
CA GLU A 472 -30.56 6.55 -1.43
C GLU A 472 -31.28 5.22 -1.72
N LYS A 473 -31.05 4.63 -2.90
CA LYS A 473 -31.69 3.35 -3.30
C LYS A 473 -31.22 2.17 -2.45
N THR A 474 -30.05 2.29 -1.85
CA THR A 474 -29.41 1.25 -1.04
C THR A 474 -29.41 1.58 0.45
N ALA A 475 -29.92 2.75 0.84
CA ALA A 475 -29.87 3.24 2.20
C ALA A 475 -30.62 2.31 3.15
N ARG A 476 -29.88 1.68 4.06
CA ARG A 476 -30.41 0.68 5.02
C ARG A 476 -29.79 0.81 6.41
N ASP A 477 -28.79 1.67 6.56
CA ASP A 477 -28.00 1.85 7.77
C ASP A 477 -27.47 3.29 7.87
N ASP A 478 -26.89 3.61 9.02
CA ASP A 478 -26.38 4.96 9.34
C ASP A 478 -25.25 5.40 8.39
N ASP A 479 -24.47 4.46 7.86
CA ASP A 479 -23.33 4.78 6.99
C ASP A 479 -23.79 5.17 5.59
N THR A 480 -24.76 4.44 5.03
CA THR A 480 -25.39 4.82 3.77
C THR A 480 -26.16 6.15 3.89
N TRP A 481 -26.80 6.43 5.02
CA TRP A 481 -27.43 7.73 5.28
C TRP A 481 -26.40 8.88 5.26
N LYS A 482 -25.27 8.72 5.95
CA LYS A 482 -24.18 9.72 5.95
C LYS A 482 -23.61 9.94 4.55
N GLN A 483 -23.52 8.90 3.72
CA GLN A 483 -23.05 9.03 2.34
C GLN A 483 -24.02 9.86 1.49
N VAL A 484 -25.33 9.63 1.62
CA VAL A 484 -26.34 10.45 0.94
C VAL A 484 -26.22 11.90 1.39
N LEU A 485 -26.18 12.15 2.70
CA LEU A 485 -26.07 13.49 3.26
C LEU A 485 -24.82 14.21 2.75
N ALA A 486 -23.65 13.54 2.81
CA ALA A 486 -22.38 14.08 2.34
C ALA A 486 -22.41 14.43 0.85
N ALA A 487 -23.01 13.56 0.03
CA ALA A 487 -23.13 13.80 -1.41
C ALA A 487 -24.07 14.98 -1.71
N LEU A 488 -25.24 15.04 -1.07
CA LEU A 488 -26.21 16.13 -1.29
C LEU A 488 -25.64 17.50 -0.92
N ALA A 489 -25.05 17.66 0.26
CA ALA A 489 -24.52 18.98 0.58
C ALA A 489 -23.16 19.29 -0.07
N SER A 490 -22.41 18.28 -0.55
CA SER A 490 -21.30 18.52 -1.50
C SER A 490 -21.82 19.06 -2.84
N SER A 491 -22.97 18.57 -3.33
CA SER A 491 -23.56 19.07 -4.59
C SER A 491 -24.04 20.52 -4.48
N VAL A 492 -24.54 20.93 -3.30
CA VAL A 492 -24.86 22.33 -2.95
C VAL A 492 -23.59 23.17 -2.93
N ALA A 493 -22.54 22.71 -2.23
CA ALA A 493 -21.28 23.43 -2.10
C ALA A 493 -20.63 23.72 -3.46
N VAL A 494 -20.74 22.80 -4.43
CA VAL A 494 -20.29 23.03 -5.81
C VAL A 494 -20.97 24.25 -6.43
N CYS A 495 -22.29 24.39 -6.27
CA CYS A 495 -23.00 25.53 -6.83
C CYS A 495 -22.62 26.84 -6.12
N ASP A 496 -22.39 26.79 -4.81
CA ASP A 496 -21.89 27.94 -4.05
C ASP A 496 -20.49 28.37 -4.53
N GLU A 497 -19.57 27.44 -4.80
CA GLU A 497 -18.25 27.74 -5.40
C GLU A 497 -18.40 28.40 -6.77
N LEU A 498 -19.24 27.85 -7.66
CA LEU A 498 -19.47 28.43 -8.99
C LEU A 498 -20.09 29.82 -8.93
N LEU A 499 -20.99 30.07 -7.97
CA LEU A 499 -21.56 31.39 -7.74
C LEU A 499 -20.54 32.37 -7.15
N ALA A 500 -19.57 31.90 -6.37
CA ALA A 500 -18.49 32.72 -5.82
C ALA A 500 -17.47 33.14 -6.89
N VAL A 501 -17.29 32.33 -7.94
CA VAL A 501 -16.45 32.68 -9.11
C VAL A 501 -17.07 33.80 -9.97
N LEU A 502 -18.40 33.96 -9.95
CA LEU A 502 -19.05 35.03 -10.71
C LEU A 502 -18.70 36.43 -10.16
N PRO A 503 -18.14 37.32 -10.99
CA PRO A 503 -17.96 38.72 -10.60
C PRO A 503 -19.29 39.37 -10.18
N GLU A 504 -19.23 40.36 -9.29
CA GLU A 504 -20.41 41.06 -8.83
C GLU A 504 -21.19 41.67 -10.02
N GLY A 505 -22.49 41.37 -10.10
CA GLY A 505 -23.36 41.80 -11.20
C GLY A 505 -23.19 41.05 -12.52
N ALA A 506 -22.20 40.16 -12.67
CA ALA A 506 -22.06 39.34 -13.88
C ALA A 506 -23.21 38.32 -13.99
N ALA A 507 -23.78 38.21 -15.19
CA ALA A 507 -24.86 37.26 -15.48
C ALA A 507 -24.37 35.83 -15.79
N ASP A 508 -23.07 35.67 -16.05
CA ASP A 508 -22.47 34.44 -16.58
C ASP A 508 -21.01 34.32 -16.16
N ILE A 509 -20.50 33.09 -16.03
CA ILE A 509 -19.10 32.84 -15.64
C ILE A 509 -18.18 33.26 -16.80
N PRO A 510 -17.13 34.06 -16.53
CA PRO A 510 -16.18 34.46 -17.57
C PRO A 510 -15.48 33.26 -18.23
N ASP A 511 -15.16 33.36 -19.52
CA ASP A 511 -14.57 32.25 -20.28
C ASP A 511 -13.16 31.87 -19.77
N GLU A 512 -12.45 32.80 -19.13
CA GLU A 512 -11.16 32.57 -18.47
C GLU A 512 -11.21 31.57 -17.30
N GLU A 513 -12.38 31.35 -16.71
CA GLU A 513 -12.60 30.40 -15.61
C GLU A 513 -12.71 28.95 -16.11
N PHE A 514 -12.63 28.72 -17.42
CA PHE A 514 -12.60 27.39 -18.06
C PHE A 514 -11.18 27.08 -18.55
N ARG A 515 -10.32 26.69 -17.63
CA ARG A 515 -8.86 26.54 -17.83
C ARG A 515 -8.46 25.18 -18.40
N THR A 516 -9.26 24.14 -18.19
CA THR A 516 -9.01 22.79 -18.68
C THR A 516 -9.68 22.54 -20.04
N PRO A 517 -9.17 21.57 -20.84
CA PRO A 517 -9.83 21.16 -22.07
C PRO A 517 -11.26 20.63 -21.85
N ALA A 518 -11.49 19.93 -20.73
CA ALA A 518 -12.79 19.39 -20.36
C ALA A 518 -13.78 20.52 -20.04
N GLY A 519 -13.39 21.47 -19.19
CA GLY A 519 -14.22 22.62 -18.82
C GLY A 519 -14.60 23.48 -20.01
N ARG A 520 -13.64 23.82 -20.90
CA ARG A 520 -13.95 24.56 -22.14
C ARG A 520 -14.90 23.80 -23.07
N THR A 521 -14.79 22.48 -23.11
CA THR A 521 -15.68 21.65 -23.94
C THR A 521 -17.10 21.66 -23.38
N LEU A 522 -17.23 21.55 -22.06
CA LEU A 522 -18.51 21.64 -21.37
C LEU A 522 -19.15 23.02 -21.58
N ARG A 523 -18.39 24.11 -21.36
CA ARG A 523 -18.82 25.49 -21.60
C ARG A 523 -19.33 25.73 -23.03
N ARG A 524 -18.65 25.21 -24.05
CA ARG A 524 -19.10 25.35 -25.45
C ARG A 524 -20.40 24.57 -25.74
N ARG A 525 -20.60 23.43 -25.09
CA ARG A 525 -21.78 22.58 -25.32
C ARG A 525 -23.01 23.05 -24.57
N HIS A 526 -22.80 23.55 -23.35
CA HIS A 526 -23.84 23.92 -22.40
C HIS A 526 -23.51 25.27 -21.76
N PRO A 527 -23.46 26.39 -22.51
CA PRO A 527 -23.17 27.68 -21.92
C PRO A 527 -24.22 28.11 -20.89
N GLU A 528 -25.48 27.69 -21.06
CA GLU A 528 -26.63 28.07 -20.23
C GLU A 528 -26.51 27.64 -18.76
N VAL A 529 -25.78 26.54 -18.48
CA VAL A 529 -25.66 26.01 -17.10
C VAL A 529 -24.75 26.86 -16.22
N PHE A 530 -23.93 27.73 -16.82
CA PHE A 530 -22.99 28.59 -16.10
C PHE A 530 -23.51 30.02 -15.88
N THR A 531 -24.77 30.28 -16.23
CA THR A 531 -25.41 31.56 -15.95
C THR A 531 -25.76 31.69 -14.47
N ARG A 532 -25.67 32.90 -13.91
CA ARG A 532 -26.04 33.20 -12.51
C ARG A 532 -27.46 32.71 -12.19
N ALA A 533 -28.39 32.93 -13.11
CA ALA A 533 -29.79 32.52 -12.95
C ALA A 533 -29.91 30.99 -12.84
N HIS A 534 -29.23 30.24 -13.71
CA HIS A 534 -29.23 28.78 -13.65
C HIS A 534 -28.56 28.25 -12.38
N LEU A 535 -27.35 28.72 -12.07
CA LEU A 535 -26.60 28.28 -10.89
C LEU A 535 -27.34 28.57 -9.58
N THR A 536 -28.05 29.71 -9.49
CA THR A 536 -28.88 30.04 -8.33
C THR A 536 -30.07 29.07 -8.21
N ALA A 537 -30.81 28.87 -9.31
CA ALA A 537 -31.94 27.96 -9.32
C ALA A 537 -31.53 26.52 -9.00
N GLU A 538 -30.38 26.09 -9.52
CA GLU A 538 -29.82 24.76 -9.30
C GLU A 538 -29.36 24.56 -7.85
N ARG A 539 -28.66 25.55 -7.28
CA ARG A 539 -28.30 25.54 -5.85
C ARG A 539 -29.54 25.43 -4.97
N ASP A 540 -30.56 26.25 -5.23
CA ASP A 540 -31.78 26.28 -4.41
C ASP A 540 -32.55 24.95 -4.52
N ARG A 541 -32.58 24.34 -5.71
CA ARG A 541 -33.12 22.99 -5.94
C ARG A 541 -32.37 21.92 -5.13
N ARG A 542 -31.03 21.94 -5.14
CA ARG A 542 -30.19 20.99 -4.38
C ARG A 542 -30.32 21.17 -2.88
N ARG A 543 -30.41 22.42 -2.40
CA ARG A 543 -30.69 22.73 -0.99
C ARG A 543 -32.04 22.22 -0.54
N GLN A 544 -33.09 22.43 -1.33
CA GLN A 544 -34.41 21.88 -1.02
C GLN A 544 -34.36 20.36 -0.90
N ARG A 545 -33.66 19.67 -1.83
CA ARG A 545 -33.49 18.21 -1.78
C ARG A 545 -32.75 17.74 -0.52
N LEU A 546 -31.69 18.46 -0.12
CA LEU A 546 -30.97 18.20 1.13
C LEU A 546 -31.87 18.37 2.35
N ASP A 547 -32.64 19.46 2.41
CA ASP A 547 -33.55 19.76 3.51
C ASP A 547 -34.65 18.70 3.61
N ASP A 548 -35.24 18.31 2.47
CA ASP A 548 -36.24 17.23 2.41
C ASP A 548 -35.66 15.92 2.96
N PHE A 549 -34.44 15.55 2.57
CA PHE A 549 -33.75 14.35 3.06
C PHE A 549 -33.43 14.39 4.56
N LEU A 550 -33.19 15.57 5.13
CA LEU A 550 -32.96 15.74 6.57
C LEU A 550 -34.25 15.66 7.39
N THR A 551 -35.41 15.91 6.76
CA THR A 551 -36.72 15.88 7.43
C THR A 551 -37.43 14.53 7.36
N ASP A 552 -37.13 13.72 6.34
CA ASP A 552 -37.61 12.34 6.18
C ASP A 552 -36.88 11.37 7.12
#